data_AF-A0A285Z6S3-F1
#
_entry.id   AF-A0A285Z6S3-F1
#
_cell.length_a   1.000
_cell.length_b   1.000
_cell.length_c   1.000
_cell.angle_alpha   90.00
_cell.angle_beta   90.00
_cell.angle_gamma   90.00
#
_symmetry.space_group_name_H-M   'P 1'
#
loop_
_entity.id
_entity.type
_entity.pdbx_description
1 polymer ?
#
loop_
_entity_poly.entity_id
_entity_poly.type
_entity_poly.pdbx_seq_one_letter_code
_entity_poly.pdbx_strand_id
1 'polypeptide(L)'
;MPFAELHDLPRQLRRPAVRDLAWALLSPPLLSAPPCPQRHPLAGSAWADDPQRLKAWLLALDADEQGLRDRLARLTSRRLGLYYECLWQFALGQAPGLELLAANLAIRAGGQTLGELDILLRDDEGVQHFELAIKFYLGPTHSDGRDPTQWLGPGCHDRLGIKLAHLTGHQLPMSSGAQSRVALAGLGVQQVQAHLWLAGYLFYPWPGQAEPPAGANPLHLRGRWLRRQDWSMATGERWQPLPRDAWLAPARVEADECWTALQFGAWLQGLDEHAPAQMLVRLEQEAEGAWHEVERVFLVADSWPLLPTR
;
A
#
# COMPACT_ATOMS: atom_id res chain seq x y z
N MET A 1 0.73 17.19 0.22
CA MET A 1 -0.26 16.09 0.20
C MET A 1 -1.62 16.71 0.47
N PRO A 2 -2.62 16.56 -0.42
CA PRO A 2 -3.91 17.26 -0.33
C PRO A 2 -4.69 16.92 0.94
N PHE A 3 -4.42 15.77 1.56
CA PHE A 3 -5.21 15.25 2.69
C PHE A 3 -4.42 15.12 4.00
N ALA A 4 -3.38 15.92 4.20
CA ALA A 4 -2.52 15.82 5.39
C ALA A 4 -3.30 15.95 6.71
N GLU A 5 -4.38 16.73 6.75
CA GLU A 5 -5.24 16.90 7.93
C GLU A 5 -6.09 15.67 8.30
N LEU A 6 -6.21 14.69 7.39
CA LEU A 6 -7.03 13.49 7.56
C LEU A 6 -6.19 12.25 7.91
N HIS A 7 -4.89 12.38 8.16
CA HIS A 7 -3.98 11.25 8.34
C HIS A 7 -4.40 10.27 9.45
N ASP A 8 -5.08 10.74 10.49
CA ASP A 8 -5.57 9.92 11.60
C ASP A 8 -6.94 9.25 11.32
N LEU A 9 -7.65 9.67 10.27
CA LEU A 9 -8.99 9.16 9.97
C LEU A 9 -9.07 7.63 9.83
N PRO A 10 -8.12 6.93 9.19
CA PRO A 10 -8.16 5.46 9.11
C PRO A 10 -8.24 4.77 10.48
N ARG A 11 -7.71 5.37 11.55
CA ARG A 11 -7.77 4.80 12.91
C ARG A 11 -9.15 4.93 13.55
N GLN A 12 -9.99 5.82 13.05
CA GLN A 12 -11.30 6.13 13.60
C GLN A 12 -12.43 5.30 12.97
N LEU A 13 -12.16 4.65 11.82
CA LEU A 13 -13.16 3.90 11.06
C LEU A 13 -13.28 2.45 11.55
N ARG A 14 -14.51 1.95 11.62
CA ARG A 14 -14.83 0.65 12.22
C ARG A 14 -14.73 -0.49 11.21
N ARG A 15 -15.11 -0.25 9.97
CA ARG A 15 -15.18 -1.25 8.91
C ARG A 15 -13.80 -1.50 8.30
N PRO A 16 -13.30 -2.76 8.27
CA PRO A 16 -11.96 -3.05 7.75
C PRO A 16 -11.73 -2.57 6.30
N ALA A 17 -12.68 -2.82 5.40
CA ALA A 17 -12.55 -2.42 4.00
C ALA A 17 -12.54 -0.88 3.84
N VAL A 18 -13.31 -0.17 4.65
CA VAL A 18 -13.35 1.30 4.63
C VAL A 18 -12.08 1.89 5.26
N ARG A 19 -11.52 1.26 6.29
CA ARG A 19 -10.19 1.60 6.83
C ARG A 19 -9.12 1.47 5.75
N ASP A 20 -9.10 0.36 5.02
CA ASP A 20 -8.13 0.12 3.96
C ASP A 20 -8.30 1.11 2.80
N LEU A 21 -9.53 1.46 2.45
CA LEU A 21 -9.82 2.50 1.48
C LEU A 21 -9.29 3.86 1.95
N ALA A 22 -9.62 4.28 3.18
CA ALA A 22 -9.12 5.51 3.76
C ALA A 22 -7.58 5.51 3.81
N TRP A 23 -6.96 4.39 4.18
CA TRP A 23 -5.52 4.24 4.15
C TRP A 23 -4.96 4.44 2.74
N ALA A 24 -5.55 3.84 1.71
CA ALA A 24 -5.09 3.99 0.33
C ALA A 24 -5.12 5.45 -0.13
N LEU A 25 -6.19 6.18 0.21
CA LEU A 25 -6.41 7.56 -0.22
C LEU A 25 -5.61 8.60 0.57
N LEU A 26 -5.31 8.32 1.84
CA LEU A 26 -4.78 9.32 2.79
C LEU A 26 -3.30 9.09 3.13
N SER A 27 -2.78 7.89 2.86
CA SER A 27 -1.39 7.57 3.21
C SER A 27 -0.41 8.44 2.44
N PRO A 28 0.67 8.90 3.11
CA PRO A 28 1.76 9.55 2.42
C PRO A 28 2.40 8.59 1.39
N PRO A 29 2.79 9.08 0.20
CA PRO A 29 3.53 8.25 -0.74
C PRO A 29 4.87 7.87 -0.12
N LEU A 30 5.40 6.72 -0.53
CA LEU A 30 6.66 6.18 -0.01
C LEU A 30 7.84 7.13 -0.30
N LEU A 31 7.79 7.85 -1.43
CA LEU A 31 8.79 8.83 -1.85
C LEU A 31 8.15 10.22 -1.99
N SER A 32 8.84 11.26 -1.53
CA SER A 32 8.48 12.66 -1.82
C SER A 32 9.13 13.17 -3.11
N ALA A 33 10.25 12.58 -3.51
CA ALA A 33 11.01 12.94 -4.70
C ALA A 33 11.41 11.68 -5.50
N PRO A 34 10.45 10.96 -6.12
CA PRO A 34 10.78 9.86 -7.02
C PRO A 34 11.51 10.35 -8.28
N PRO A 35 12.23 9.47 -8.99
CA PRO A 35 12.95 9.81 -10.23
C PRO A 35 12.02 10.02 -11.45
N CYS A 36 10.71 10.05 -11.26
CA CYS A 36 9.69 10.18 -12.28
C CYS A 36 8.54 11.08 -11.77
N PRO A 37 7.68 11.61 -12.67
CA PRO A 37 6.53 12.41 -12.26
C PRO A 37 5.64 11.65 -11.27
N GLN A 38 5.28 12.30 -10.18
CA GLN A 38 4.38 11.78 -9.17
C GLN A 38 3.27 12.79 -8.93
N ARG A 39 2.03 12.30 -8.90
CA ARG A 39 0.84 13.10 -8.64
C ARG A 39 -0.10 12.27 -7.78
N HIS A 40 -0.83 12.94 -6.88
CA HIS A 40 -1.87 12.26 -6.12
C HIS A 40 -3.06 11.95 -7.05
N PRO A 41 -3.61 10.72 -7.10
CA PRO A 41 -4.70 10.40 -8.06
C PRO A 41 -5.96 11.26 -7.90
N LEU A 42 -6.22 11.74 -6.68
CA LEU A 42 -7.33 12.67 -6.38
C LEU A 42 -6.97 14.17 -6.52
N ALA A 43 -5.79 14.53 -7.01
CA ALA A 43 -5.34 15.93 -7.03
C ALA A 43 -6.28 16.88 -7.78
N GLY A 44 -6.83 16.45 -8.92
CA GLY A 44 -7.81 17.23 -9.71
C GLY A 44 -9.27 17.04 -9.30
N SER A 45 -9.53 16.44 -8.13
CA SER A 45 -10.90 16.24 -7.64
C SER A 45 -11.32 17.37 -6.70
N ALA A 46 -12.62 17.64 -6.63
CA ALA A 46 -13.15 18.61 -5.67
C ALA A 46 -13.04 18.15 -4.21
N TRP A 47 -12.57 16.91 -3.96
CA TRP A 47 -12.13 16.48 -2.64
C TRP A 47 -10.78 17.09 -2.27
N ALA A 48 -9.87 17.29 -3.22
CA ALA A 48 -8.58 17.95 -2.94
C ALA A 48 -8.76 19.44 -2.58
N ASP A 49 -9.78 20.10 -3.14
CA ASP A 49 -10.14 21.48 -2.81
C ASP A 49 -10.77 21.61 -1.41
N ASP A 50 -11.57 20.62 -1.00
CA ASP A 50 -12.21 20.55 0.31
C ASP A 50 -12.12 19.13 0.88
N PRO A 51 -11.02 18.83 1.60
CA PRO A 51 -10.80 17.52 2.22
C PRO A 51 -11.91 17.09 3.19
N GLN A 52 -12.67 18.01 3.77
CA GLN A 52 -13.76 17.65 4.67
C GLN A 52 -14.89 16.91 3.94
N ARG A 53 -15.04 17.11 2.63
CA ARG A 53 -15.98 16.33 1.81
C ARG A 53 -15.53 14.87 1.67
N LEU A 54 -14.23 14.63 1.50
CA LEU A 54 -13.68 13.27 1.50
C LEU A 54 -13.88 12.60 2.85
N LYS A 55 -13.62 13.32 3.94
CA LYS A 55 -13.87 12.84 5.31
C LYS A 55 -15.34 12.45 5.51
N ALA A 56 -16.26 13.33 5.15
CA ALA A 56 -17.69 13.07 5.27
C ALA A 56 -18.13 11.85 4.44
N TRP A 57 -17.61 11.69 3.22
CA TRP A 57 -17.86 10.53 2.39
C TRP A 57 -17.34 9.23 3.00
N LEU A 58 -16.11 9.22 3.54
CA LEU A 58 -15.54 8.05 4.22
C LEU A 58 -16.33 7.67 5.47
N LEU A 59 -16.79 8.64 6.26
CA LEU A 59 -17.63 8.39 7.45
C LEU A 59 -18.99 7.82 7.07
N ALA A 60 -19.62 8.33 6.01
CA ALA A 60 -20.88 7.79 5.50
C ALA A 60 -20.70 6.34 4.99
N LEU A 61 -19.59 6.06 4.31
CA LEU A 61 -19.25 4.72 3.83
C LEU A 61 -18.93 3.75 4.98
N ASP A 62 -18.35 4.22 6.09
CA ASP A 62 -18.13 3.38 7.28
C ASP A 62 -19.44 3.00 7.97
N ALA A 63 -20.45 3.87 7.89
CA ALA A 63 -21.80 3.59 8.36
C ALA A 63 -22.53 2.59 7.45
N ASP A 64 -22.37 2.69 6.13
CA ASP A 64 -22.93 1.78 5.12
C ASP A 64 -21.90 1.40 4.03
N GLU A 65 -21.22 0.28 4.25
CA GLU A 65 -20.13 -0.20 3.38
C GLU A 65 -20.60 -1.11 2.23
N GLN A 66 -21.91 -1.28 2.04
CA GLN A 66 -22.47 -2.30 1.14
C GLN A 66 -21.92 -2.18 -0.29
N GLY A 67 -21.89 -0.96 -0.85
CA GLY A 67 -21.37 -0.73 -2.19
C GLY A 67 -19.88 -1.07 -2.36
N LEU A 68 -19.06 -0.79 -1.34
CA LEU A 68 -17.64 -1.15 -1.34
C LEU A 68 -17.48 -2.66 -1.25
N ARG A 69 -18.21 -3.31 -0.35
CA ARG A 69 -18.18 -4.77 -0.18
C ARG A 69 -18.58 -5.50 -1.46
N ASP A 70 -19.65 -5.07 -2.11
CA ASP A 70 -20.12 -5.66 -3.37
C ASP A 70 -19.12 -5.49 -4.51
N ARG A 71 -18.35 -4.39 -4.51
CA ARG A 71 -17.24 -4.18 -5.46
C ARG A 71 -16.09 -5.13 -5.17
N LEU A 72 -15.66 -5.22 -3.91
CA LEU A 72 -14.54 -6.07 -3.49
C LEU A 72 -14.83 -7.57 -3.67
N ALA A 73 -16.09 -7.99 -3.47
CA ALA A 73 -16.53 -9.38 -3.67
C ALA A 73 -16.37 -9.88 -5.11
N ARG A 74 -16.18 -9.00 -6.09
CA ARG A 74 -15.94 -9.36 -7.51
C ARG A 74 -14.49 -9.74 -7.79
N LEU A 75 -13.57 -9.50 -6.85
CA LEU A 75 -12.18 -9.89 -7.00
C LEU A 75 -12.05 -11.41 -6.99
N THR A 76 -11.40 -11.95 -8.02
CA THR A 76 -11.11 -13.40 -8.13
C THR A 76 -9.79 -13.79 -7.48
N SER A 77 -9.02 -12.82 -7.00
CA SER A 77 -7.68 -13.00 -6.47
C SER A 77 -7.51 -12.30 -5.13
N ARG A 78 -6.78 -12.94 -4.21
CA ARG A 78 -6.40 -12.38 -2.90
C ARG A 78 -5.07 -11.61 -2.94
N ARG A 79 -4.56 -11.27 -4.13
CA ARG A 79 -3.33 -10.48 -4.25
C ARG A 79 -3.59 -9.06 -3.76
N LEU A 80 -2.80 -8.64 -2.78
CA LEU A 80 -2.90 -7.31 -2.17
C LEU A 80 -2.83 -6.16 -3.18
N GLY A 81 -2.04 -6.31 -4.25
CA GLY A 81 -1.99 -5.30 -5.34
C GLY A 81 -3.34 -5.09 -6.03
N LEU A 82 -4.03 -6.18 -6.38
CA LEU A 82 -5.34 -6.12 -7.03
C LEU A 82 -6.42 -5.58 -6.08
N TYR A 83 -6.32 -5.92 -4.79
CA TYR A 83 -7.17 -5.32 -3.76
C TYR A 83 -6.97 -3.80 -3.69
N TYR A 84 -5.71 -3.36 -3.61
CA TYR A 84 -5.35 -1.93 -3.58
C TYR A 84 -5.81 -1.16 -4.83
N GLU A 85 -5.62 -1.73 -6.02
CA GLU A 85 -6.14 -1.14 -7.27
C GLU A 85 -7.68 -1.04 -7.25
N CYS A 86 -8.36 -2.08 -6.75
CA CYS A 86 -9.82 -2.07 -6.66
C CYS A 86 -10.35 -0.99 -5.71
N LEU A 87 -9.66 -0.72 -4.60
CA LEU A 87 -9.97 0.39 -3.70
C LEU A 87 -9.85 1.75 -4.43
N TRP A 88 -8.77 1.95 -5.18
CA TRP A 88 -8.58 3.14 -5.99
C TRP A 88 -9.67 3.31 -7.06
N GLN A 89 -9.98 2.25 -7.81
CA GLN A 89 -11.04 2.27 -8.82
C GLN A 89 -12.41 2.62 -8.21
N PHE A 90 -12.71 2.10 -7.01
CA PHE A 90 -13.93 2.42 -6.30
C PHE A 90 -13.99 3.92 -5.92
N ALA A 91 -12.92 4.45 -5.31
CA ALA A 91 -12.88 5.87 -4.94
C ALA A 91 -12.91 6.81 -6.14
N LEU A 92 -12.12 6.53 -7.18
CA LEU A 92 -12.04 7.36 -8.38
C LEU A 92 -13.36 7.39 -9.15
N GLY A 93 -14.14 6.32 -9.13
CA GLY A 93 -15.49 6.30 -9.71
C GLY A 93 -16.51 7.15 -8.95
N GLN A 94 -16.19 7.61 -7.73
CA GLN A 94 -17.05 8.43 -6.87
C GLN A 94 -16.50 9.85 -6.66
N ALA A 95 -15.25 10.09 -7.05
CA ALA A 95 -14.54 11.34 -6.83
C ALA A 95 -15.15 12.48 -7.68
N PRO A 96 -15.69 13.55 -7.05
CA PRO A 96 -16.28 14.64 -7.80
C PRO A 96 -15.22 15.40 -8.61
N GLY A 97 -15.55 15.76 -9.84
CA GLY A 97 -14.63 16.47 -10.74
C GLY A 97 -13.67 15.56 -11.52
N LEU A 98 -13.70 14.24 -11.27
CA LEU A 98 -12.94 13.26 -12.04
C LEU A 98 -13.86 12.44 -12.94
N GLU A 99 -13.36 12.09 -14.12
CA GLU A 99 -13.97 11.11 -15.01
C GLU A 99 -13.01 9.92 -15.18
N LEU A 100 -13.37 8.75 -14.64
CA LEU A 100 -12.59 7.52 -14.82
C LEU A 100 -12.84 6.96 -16.22
N LEU A 101 -11.89 7.17 -17.14
CA LEU A 101 -11.99 6.77 -18.54
C LEU A 101 -11.77 5.25 -18.72
N ALA A 102 -10.80 4.69 -18.00
CA ALA A 102 -10.52 3.27 -18.01
C ALA A 102 -9.74 2.85 -16.76
N ALA A 103 -9.84 1.57 -16.41
CA ALA A 103 -8.99 0.91 -15.43
C ALA A 103 -8.48 -0.42 -16.01
N ASN A 104 -7.23 -0.78 -15.71
CA ASN A 104 -6.53 -1.96 -16.24
C ASN A 104 -6.64 -2.06 -17.78
N LEU A 105 -6.36 -0.97 -18.50
CA LEU A 105 -6.45 -0.93 -19.95
C LEU A 105 -5.31 -1.75 -20.57
N ALA A 106 -5.63 -2.95 -21.06
CA ALA A 106 -4.66 -3.82 -21.71
C ALA A 106 -4.15 -3.21 -23.04
N ILE A 107 -2.84 -3.07 -23.17
CA ILE A 107 -2.17 -2.63 -24.39
C ILE A 107 -1.75 -3.87 -25.18
N ARG A 108 -2.25 -4.00 -26.41
CA ARG A 108 -2.06 -5.20 -27.23
C ARG A 108 -1.41 -4.89 -28.58
N ALA A 109 -0.60 -5.83 -29.06
CA ALA A 109 -0.06 -5.83 -30.43
C ALA A 109 0.02 -7.25 -30.97
N GLY A 110 -0.45 -7.46 -32.21
CA GLY A 110 -0.38 -8.77 -32.86
C GLY A 110 -1.04 -9.90 -32.05
N GLY A 111 -2.11 -9.60 -31.32
CA GLY A 111 -2.80 -10.57 -30.44
C GLY A 111 -2.15 -10.81 -29.08
N GLN A 112 -0.99 -10.21 -28.80
CA GLN A 112 -0.29 -10.34 -27.51
C GLN A 112 -0.54 -9.12 -26.63
N THR A 113 -0.61 -9.32 -25.32
CA THR A 113 -0.66 -8.23 -24.33
C THR A 113 0.76 -7.80 -24.01
N LEU A 114 1.09 -6.54 -24.32
CA LEU A 114 2.40 -5.93 -24.07
C LEU A 114 2.51 -5.37 -22.65
N GLY A 115 1.36 -5.03 -22.05
CA GLY A 115 1.25 -4.45 -20.72
C GLY A 115 -0.16 -3.95 -20.46
N GLU A 116 -0.34 -3.24 -19.36
CA GLU A 116 -1.59 -2.59 -18.98
C GLU A 116 -1.32 -1.19 -18.46
N LEU A 117 -2.29 -0.30 -18.60
CA LEU A 117 -2.31 1.00 -17.94
C LEU A 117 -3.29 0.90 -16.77
N ASP A 118 -2.82 1.12 -15.53
CA ASP A 118 -3.64 0.82 -14.34
C ASP A 118 -4.88 1.71 -14.26
N ILE A 119 -4.70 3.03 -14.40
CA ILE A 119 -5.79 4.01 -14.34
C ILE A 119 -5.61 5.08 -15.40
N LEU A 120 -6.68 5.36 -16.14
CA LEU A 120 -6.82 6.55 -16.98
C LEU A 120 -7.97 7.40 -16.45
N LEU A 121 -7.66 8.64 -16.07
CA LEU A 121 -8.65 9.59 -15.56
C LEU A 121 -8.55 10.92 -16.31
N ARG A 122 -9.67 11.63 -16.39
CA ARG A 122 -9.73 13.01 -16.87
C ARG A 122 -10.10 13.95 -15.72
N ASP A 123 -9.35 15.03 -15.60
CA ASP A 123 -9.60 16.16 -14.73
C ASP A 123 -9.53 17.48 -15.51
N ASP A 124 -9.51 18.61 -14.81
CA ASP A 124 -9.42 19.95 -15.39
C ASP A 124 -8.06 20.24 -16.07
N GLU A 125 -7.00 19.53 -15.68
CA GLU A 125 -5.67 19.60 -16.30
C GLU A 125 -5.52 18.68 -17.53
N GLY A 126 -6.49 17.81 -17.80
CA GLY A 126 -6.53 16.93 -18.97
C GLY A 126 -6.59 15.45 -18.63
N VAL A 127 -6.03 14.59 -19.49
CA VAL A 127 -6.04 13.14 -19.28
C VAL A 127 -4.74 12.68 -18.63
N GLN A 128 -4.88 11.89 -17.58
CA GLN A 128 -3.83 11.46 -16.68
C GLN A 128 -3.79 9.94 -16.67
N HIS A 129 -2.60 9.38 -16.78
CA HIS A 129 -2.32 7.97 -16.59
C HIS A 129 -1.64 7.81 -15.23
N PHE A 130 -2.17 6.93 -14.37
CA PHE A 130 -1.52 6.58 -13.12
C PHE A 130 -1.06 5.14 -13.13
N GLU A 131 0.20 4.93 -12.77
CA GLU A 131 0.75 3.63 -12.36
C GLU A 131 0.64 3.54 -10.83
N LEU A 132 -0.16 2.59 -10.35
CA LEU A 132 -0.42 2.38 -8.93
C LEU A 132 0.49 1.27 -8.39
N ALA A 133 1.12 1.52 -7.26
CA ALA A 133 1.90 0.48 -6.59
C ALA A 133 1.75 0.56 -5.07
N ILE A 134 1.57 -0.61 -4.47
CA ILE A 134 1.68 -0.82 -3.02
C ILE A 134 2.90 -1.69 -2.73
N LYS A 135 3.82 -1.22 -1.89
CA LYS A 135 5.08 -1.91 -1.59
C LYS A 135 5.46 -1.88 -0.12
N PHE A 136 6.17 -2.92 0.31
CA PHE A 136 6.68 -3.05 1.66
C PHE A 136 8.15 -3.40 1.53
N TYR A 137 9.03 -2.58 2.09
CA TYR A 137 10.47 -2.79 1.97
C TYR A 137 11.14 -2.80 3.35
N LEU A 138 12.04 -3.74 3.56
CA LEU A 138 12.85 -3.91 4.74
C LEU A 138 14.24 -3.32 4.46
N GLY A 139 14.65 -2.38 5.31
CA GLY A 139 15.93 -1.70 5.22
C GLY A 139 17.11 -2.60 5.59
N PRO A 140 18.32 -2.32 5.10
CA PRO A 140 19.49 -3.15 5.31
C PRO A 140 20.04 -3.08 6.75
N THR A 141 20.68 -4.15 7.23
CA THR A 141 21.35 -4.20 8.56
C THR A 141 22.84 -3.81 8.51
N HIS A 142 23.46 -3.79 7.33
CA HIS A 142 24.91 -3.66 7.18
C HIS A 142 25.33 -2.47 6.31
N SER A 143 24.44 -1.51 6.11
CA SER A 143 24.70 -0.27 5.38
C SER A 143 23.86 0.87 5.96
N ASP A 144 24.12 2.09 5.50
CA ASP A 144 23.42 3.28 5.99
C ASP A 144 21.95 3.34 5.53
N GLY A 145 21.52 2.53 4.56
CA GLY A 145 20.14 2.50 4.08
C GLY A 145 19.77 3.57 3.05
N ARG A 146 20.66 4.50 2.68
CA ARG A 146 20.30 5.58 1.74
C ARG A 146 20.11 5.10 0.31
N ASP A 147 20.76 4.00 -0.08
CA ASP A 147 20.64 3.42 -1.42
C ASP A 147 19.33 2.61 -1.56
N PRO A 148 18.38 3.02 -2.43
CA PRO A 148 17.13 2.30 -2.67
C PRO A 148 17.31 0.85 -3.15
N THR A 149 18.46 0.48 -3.72
CA THR A 149 18.71 -0.91 -4.17
C THR A 149 18.89 -1.89 -3.02
N GLN A 150 19.17 -1.39 -1.81
CA GLN A 150 19.39 -2.19 -0.60
C GLN A 150 18.09 -2.52 0.15
N TRP A 151 16.97 -1.91 -0.26
CA TRP A 151 15.65 -2.09 0.34
C TRP A 151 14.93 -3.28 -0.29
N LEU A 152 14.79 -4.36 0.48
CA LEU A 152 14.28 -5.64 0.02
C LEU A 152 12.80 -5.82 0.37
N GLY A 153 12.02 -6.36 -0.57
CA GLY A 153 10.68 -6.83 -0.25
C GLY A 153 10.75 -8.01 0.75
N PRO A 154 9.69 -8.23 1.55
CA PRO A 154 9.67 -9.29 2.56
C PRO A 154 9.96 -10.70 1.99
N GLY A 155 9.61 -10.94 0.72
CA GLY A 155 9.91 -12.18 0.00
C GLY A 155 11.24 -12.19 -0.76
N CYS A 156 12.14 -11.23 -0.57
CA CYS A 156 13.46 -11.10 -1.21
C CYS A 156 13.51 -10.95 -2.75
N HIS A 157 12.40 -11.16 -3.46
CA HIS A 157 12.35 -11.11 -4.93
C HIS A 157 12.17 -9.69 -5.49
N ASP A 158 11.84 -8.71 -4.65
CA ASP A 158 11.60 -7.31 -5.04
C ASP A 158 12.60 -6.38 -4.36
N ARG A 159 13.00 -5.31 -5.04
CA ARG A 159 13.86 -4.24 -4.51
C ARG A 159 13.28 -2.90 -4.90
N LEU A 160 13.34 -1.92 -3.99
CA LEU A 160 12.84 -0.57 -4.27
C LEU A 160 13.54 0.02 -5.50
N GLY A 161 14.87 -0.06 -5.57
CA GLY A 161 15.63 0.43 -6.73
C GLY A 161 15.22 -0.21 -8.07
N ILE A 162 15.00 -1.53 -8.09
CA ILE A 162 14.55 -2.25 -9.31
C ILE A 162 13.13 -1.81 -9.70
N LYS A 163 12.22 -1.68 -8.73
CA LYS A 163 10.85 -1.21 -8.99
C LYS A 163 10.83 0.21 -9.55
N LEU A 164 11.63 1.12 -8.99
CA LEU A 164 11.73 2.51 -9.48
C LEU A 164 12.30 2.58 -10.90
N ALA A 165 13.35 1.79 -11.18
CA ALA A 165 13.92 1.70 -12.52
C ALA A 165 12.90 1.17 -13.54
N HIS A 166 12.15 0.13 -13.17
CA HIS A 166 11.12 -0.45 -14.04
C HIS A 166 9.95 0.51 -14.30
N LEU A 167 9.46 1.19 -13.27
CA LEU A 167 8.41 2.21 -13.40
C LEU A 167 8.83 3.33 -14.35
N THR A 168 10.04 3.85 -14.16
CA THR A 168 10.57 5.00 -14.91
C THR A 168 10.93 4.63 -16.34
N GLY A 169 11.58 3.48 -16.54
CA GLY A 169 12.07 3.06 -17.85
C GLY A 169 11.05 2.34 -18.73
N HIS A 170 10.00 1.76 -18.15
CA HIS A 170 9.05 0.91 -18.88
C HIS A 170 7.59 1.29 -18.68
N GLN A 171 7.09 1.29 -17.43
CA GLN A 171 5.64 1.41 -17.19
C GLN A 171 5.10 2.81 -17.54
N LEU A 172 5.72 3.87 -17.00
CA LEU A 172 5.26 5.25 -17.29
C LEU A 172 5.39 5.64 -18.77
N PRO A 173 6.49 5.33 -19.49
CA PRO A 173 6.58 5.60 -20.92
C PRO A 173 5.58 4.81 -21.77
N MET A 174 4.97 3.73 -21.25
CA MET A 174 4.08 2.86 -22.01
C MET A 174 2.90 3.63 -22.59
N SER A 175 2.31 4.57 -21.85
CA SER A 175 1.17 5.36 -22.32
C SER A 175 1.50 6.26 -23.52
N SER A 176 2.78 6.57 -23.71
CA SER A 176 3.28 7.34 -24.87
C SER A 176 3.68 6.46 -26.07
N GLY A 177 3.58 5.13 -25.95
CA GLY A 177 3.90 4.16 -27.00
C GLY A 177 2.92 4.18 -28.17
N ALA A 178 3.36 3.70 -29.34
CA ALA A 178 2.53 3.68 -30.55
C ALA A 178 1.26 2.82 -30.40
N GLN A 179 1.39 1.67 -29.74
CA GLN A 179 0.31 0.75 -29.47
C GLN A 179 -0.70 1.36 -28.48
N SER A 180 -0.21 2.05 -27.46
CA SER A 180 -1.06 2.75 -26.50
C SER A 180 -1.83 3.88 -27.15
N ARG A 181 -1.25 4.63 -28.10
CA ARG A 181 -1.98 5.66 -28.86
C ARG A 181 -3.20 5.10 -29.60
N VAL A 182 -3.14 3.87 -30.11
CA VAL A 182 -4.31 3.23 -30.75
C VAL A 182 -5.40 2.94 -29.73
N ALA A 183 -5.05 2.34 -28.60
CA ALA A 183 -6.00 2.06 -27.52
C ALA A 183 -6.62 3.34 -26.94
N LEU A 184 -5.79 4.37 -26.70
CA LEU A 184 -6.19 5.68 -26.19
C LEU A 184 -7.10 6.44 -27.17
N ALA A 185 -6.81 6.39 -28.48
CA ALA A 185 -7.66 6.99 -29.50
C ALA A 185 -9.07 6.37 -29.51
N GLY A 186 -9.20 5.08 -29.22
CA GLY A 186 -10.49 4.41 -29.02
C GLY A 186 -11.32 4.97 -27.86
N LEU A 187 -10.67 5.63 -26.90
CA LEU A 187 -11.29 6.34 -25.77
C LEU A 187 -11.41 7.86 -26.03
N GLY A 188 -11.08 8.33 -27.24
CA GLY A 188 -11.04 9.76 -27.56
C GLY A 188 -9.89 10.52 -26.89
N VAL A 189 -8.84 9.82 -26.44
CA VAL A 189 -7.68 10.42 -25.76
C VAL A 189 -6.53 10.61 -26.75
N GLN A 190 -6.09 11.86 -26.92
CA GLN A 190 -4.98 12.21 -27.81
C GLN A 190 -3.65 12.43 -27.08
N GLN A 191 -3.72 13.00 -25.87
CA GLN A 191 -2.57 13.30 -25.03
C GLN A 191 -2.85 12.76 -23.63
N VAL A 192 -1.79 12.28 -22.97
CA VAL A 192 -1.87 11.74 -21.62
C VAL A 192 -0.60 12.08 -20.86
N GLN A 193 -0.74 12.44 -19.59
CA GLN A 193 0.38 12.67 -18.67
C GLN A 193 0.49 11.48 -17.72
N ALA A 194 1.65 10.83 -17.68
CA ALA A 194 1.88 9.65 -16.85
C ALA A 194 2.48 10.03 -15.50
N HIS A 195 1.90 9.51 -14.42
CA HIS A 195 2.30 9.76 -13.05
C HIS A 195 2.39 8.47 -12.24
N LEU A 196 3.35 8.43 -11.32
CA LEU A 196 3.44 7.38 -10.30
C LEU A 196 2.58 7.71 -9.08
N TRP A 197 1.95 6.69 -8.51
CA TRP A 197 1.50 6.71 -7.11
C TRP A 197 1.99 5.46 -6.36
N LEU A 198 3.08 5.61 -5.60
CA LEU A 198 3.70 4.53 -4.81
C LEU A 198 3.38 4.69 -3.32
N ALA A 199 2.47 3.86 -2.82
CA ALA A 199 2.13 3.76 -1.40
C ALA A 199 2.84 2.59 -0.72
N GLY A 200 2.83 2.57 0.61
CA GLY A 200 3.38 1.45 1.36
C GLY A 200 4.04 1.79 2.67
N TYR A 201 4.93 0.88 3.09
CA TYR A 201 5.65 0.98 4.35
C TYR A 201 7.15 0.71 4.15
N LEU A 202 7.96 1.46 4.90
CA LEU A 202 9.39 1.19 5.08
C LEU A 202 9.63 0.61 6.47
N PHE A 203 10.27 -0.55 6.55
CA PHE A 203 10.59 -1.20 7.81
C PHE A 203 12.08 -1.09 8.10
N TYR A 204 12.40 -0.69 9.33
CA TYR A 204 13.77 -0.43 9.76
C TYR A 204 14.29 -1.58 10.62
N PRO A 205 15.57 -1.97 10.46
CA PRO A 205 16.12 -3.14 11.15
C PRO A 205 16.12 -2.94 12.67
N TRP A 206 15.87 -4.02 13.39
CA TRP A 206 16.07 -4.15 14.82
C TRP A 206 16.64 -5.55 15.12
N PRO A 207 17.76 -5.67 15.86
CA PRO A 207 18.64 -4.58 16.29
C PRO A 207 19.32 -3.90 15.09
N GLY A 208 19.78 -2.67 15.31
CA GLY A 208 20.42 -1.85 14.29
C GLY A 208 19.61 -0.61 13.93
N GLN A 209 20.14 0.16 12.98
CA GLN A 209 19.52 1.37 12.46
C GLN A 209 19.85 1.48 10.97
N ALA A 210 18.92 2.06 10.22
CA ALA A 210 19.13 2.44 8.83
C ALA A 210 18.49 3.82 8.62
N GLU A 211 19.12 4.64 7.80
CA GLU A 211 18.52 5.87 7.30
C GLU A 211 17.46 5.53 6.25
N PRO A 212 16.42 6.37 6.09
CA PRO A 212 15.49 6.24 4.98
C PRO A 212 16.21 6.25 3.61
N PRO A 213 15.68 5.56 2.59
CA PRO A 213 16.25 5.61 1.25
C PRO A 213 16.19 7.04 0.71
N ALA A 214 17.11 7.38 -0.19
CA ALA A 214 17.11 8.67 -0.86
C ALA A 214 15.75 8.95 -1.53
N GLY A 215 15.21 10.14 -1.26
CA GLY A 215 13.90 10.56 -1.76
C GLY A 215 12.70 10.04 -0.96
N ALA A 216 12.91 9.28 0.11
CA ALA A 216 11.84 8.86 1.02
C ALA A 216 11.07 10.06 1.56
N ASN A 217 9.75 9.94 1.56
CA ASN A 217 8.89 10.97 2.13
C ASN A 217 9.16 11.07 3.65
N PRO A 218 9.44 12.24 4.25
CA PRO A 218 9.68 12.35 5.69
C PRO A 218 8.54 11.80 6.56
N LEU A 219 7.32 11.79 6.04
CA LEU A 219 6.12 11.27 6.69
C LEU A 219 5.76 9.84 6.26
N HIS A 220 6.59 9.15 5.46
CA HIS A 220 6.31 7.78 5.02
C HIS A 220 5.93 6.88 6.21
N LEU A 221 4.98 5.98 5.97
CA LEU A 221 4.57 5.03 6.98
C LEU A 221 5.69 4.02 7.23
N ARG A 222 5.92 3.70 8.49
CA ARG A 222 7.07 2.90 8.89
C ARG A 222 6.77 1.90 9.97
N GLY A 223 7.64 0.89 10.08
CA GLY A 223 7.65 -0.09 11.15
C GLY A 223 9.07 -0.59 11.40
N ARG A 224 9.21 -1.62 12.24
CA ARG A 224 10.50 -2.31 12.44
C ARG A 224 10.51 -3.67 11.76
N TRP A 225 11.68 -4.22 11.51
CA TRP A 225 11.79 -5.64 11.19
C TRP A 225 12.91 -6.27 12.00
N LEU A 226 12.74 -7.53 12.36
CA LEU A 226 13.69 -8.27 13.17
C LEU A 226 13.69 -9.74 12.80
N ARG A 227 14.82 -10.39 13.08
CA ARG A 227 14.93 -11.85 12.97
C ARG A 227 14.23 -12.51 14.15
N ARG A 228 13.85 -13.77 13.98
CA ARG A 228 13.20 -14.56 15.02
C ARG A 228 14.06 -14.69 16.27
N GLN A 229 15.37 -14.88 16.12
CA GLN A 229 16.32 -14.92 17.23
C GLN A 229 16.36 -13.62 18.06
N ASP A 230 16.02 -12.49 17.44
CA ASP A 230 16.08 -11.17 18.07
C ASP A 230 14.72 -10.79 18.70
N TRP A 231 13.71 -11.68 18.59
CA TRP A 231 12.39 -11.45 19.13
C TRP A 231 12.41 -11.40 20.65
N SER A 232 11.85 -10.32 21.21
CA SER A 232 11.65 -10.15 22.64
C SER A 232 10.35 -9.38 22.89
N MET A 233 9.54 -9.85 23.83
CA MET A 233 8.29 -9.18 24.24
C MET A 233 8.41 -8.70 25.67
N ALA A 234 7.93 -7.48 25.93
CA ALA A 234 7.71 -7.03 27.30
C ALA A 234 6.50 -7.74 27.93
N THR A 235 6.51 -7.86 29.25
CA THR A 235 5.38 -8.46 29.98
C THR A 235 4.12 -7.61 29.77
N GLY A 236 3.03 -8.26 29.38
CA GLY A 236 1.73 -7.61 29.19
C GLY A 236 1.43 -7.18 27.75
N GLU A 237 2.41 -7.17 26.85
CA GLU A 237 2.18 -6.84 25.44
C GLU A 237 1.22 -7.83 24.78
N ARG A 238 0.44 -7.34 23.80
CA ARG A 238 -0.45 -8.13 22.96
C ARG A 238 0.03 -8.06 21.53
N TRP A 239 0.61 -9.15 21.05
CA TRP A 239 1.08 -9.30 19.68
C TRP A 239 0.24 -10.34 18.95
N GLN A 240 0.00 -10.13 17.66
CA GLN A 240 -0.58 -11.15 16.79
C GLN A 240 -0.11 -10.99 15.34
N PRO A 241 -0.10 -12.08 14.56
CA PRO A 241 0.13 -12.00 13.12
C PRO A 241 -1.03 -11.31 12.43
N LEU A 242 -0.70 -10.50 11.42
CA LEU A 242 -1.64 -9.82 10.56
C LEU A 242 -1.70 -10.54 9.21
N PRO A 243 -2.87 -11.03 8.77
CA PRO A 243 -2.99 -11.71 7.49
C PRO A 243 -2.71 -10.74 6.34
N ARG A 244 -2.23 -11.29 5.21
CA ARG A 244 -1.68 -10.50 4.10
C ARG A 244 -2.66 -9.51 3.48
N ASP A 245 -3.94 -9.82 3.50
CA ASP A 245 -5.03 -8.96 3.03
C ASP A 245 -5.32 -7.78 3.96
N ALA A 246 -4.86 -7.82 5.22
CA ALA A 246 -5.03 -6.75 6.19
C ALA A 246 -3.78 -5.86 6.36
N TRP A 247 -2.80 -5.93 5.44
CA TRP A 247 -1.53 -5.20 5.56
C TRP A 247 -1.61 -3.68 5.29
N LEU A 248 -2.73 -3.18 4.77
CA LEU A 248 -2.88 -1.76 4.43
C LEU A 248 -3.07 -0.92 5.69
N ALA A 249 -4.30 -0.82 6.21
CA ALA A 249 -4.61 0.06 7.33
C ALA A 249 -4.01 -0.43 8.67
N PRO A 250 -3.89 0.46 9.68
CA PRO A 250 -3.68 0.06 11.05
C PRO A 250 -4.74 -0.94 11.52
N ALA A 251 -4.31 -2.01 12.19
CA ALA A 251 -5.22 -3.02 12.69
C ALA A 251 -6.10 -2.47 13.82
N ARG A 252 -7.36 -2.89 13.81
CA ARG A 252 -8.31 -2.74 14.91
C ARG A 252 -9.00 -4.08 15.09
N VAL A 253 -8.99 -4.59 16.31
CA VAL A 253 -9.44 -5.93 16.68
C VAL A 253 -10.43 -5.82 17.84
N GLU A 254 -11.51 -6.58 17.79
CA GLU A 254 -12.45 -6.64 18.91
C GLU A 254 -11.85 -7.45 20.08
N ALA A 255 -12.36 -7.23 21.29
CA ALA A 255 -11.74 -7.80 22.50
C ALA A 255 -11.72 -9.34 22.53
N ASP A 256 -12.70 -9.99 21.90
CA ASP A 256 -12.82 -11.45 21.78
C ASP A 256 -11.94 -12.04 20.66
N GLU A 257 -11.52 -11.23 19.71
CA GLU A 257 -10.62 -11.62 18.61
C GLU A 257 -9.14 -11.37 18.91
N CYS A 258 -8.84 -10.52 19.91
CA CYS A 258 -7.46 -10.17 20.28
C CYS A 258 -6.72 -11.36 20.89
N TRP A 259 -5.55 -11.70 20.34
CA TRP A 259 -4.78 -12.83 20.83
C TRP A 259 -4.20 -12.58 22.22
N THR A 260 -4.34 -13.57 23.10
CA THR A 260 -3.61 -13.62 24.36
C THR A 260 -2.11 -13.83 24.12
N ALA A 261 -1.28 -13.44 25.11
CA ALA A 261 0.15 -13.72 25.08
C ALA A 261 0.47 -15.23 24.94
N LEU A 262 -0.40 -16.10 25.48
CA LEU A 262 -0.26 -17.56 25.35
C LEU A 262 -0.49 -18.03 23.91
N GLN A 263 -1.55 -17.54 23.25
CA GLN A 263 -1.82 -17.87 21.83
C GLN A 263 -0.69 -17.40 20.93
N PHE A 264 -0.20 -16.18 21.12
CA PHE A 264 0.94 -15.67 20.37
C PHE A 264 2.21 -16.49 20.62
N GLY A 265 2.51 -16.84 21.88
CA GLY A 265 3.65 -17.68 22.23
C GLY A 265 3.60 -19.06 21.56
N ALA A 266 2.42 -19.71 21.56
CA ALA A 266 2.22 -20.99 20.90
C ALA A 266 2.39 -20.89 19.37
N TRP A 267 1.84 -19.84 18.75
CA TRP A 267 2.03 -19.56 17.33
C TRP A 267 3.50 -19.33 16.98
N LEU A 268 4.20 -18.50 17.77
CA LEU A 268 5.60 -18.20 17.55
C LEU A 268 6.49 -19.44 17.69
N GLN A 269 6.18 -20.34 18.64
CA GLN A 269 6.88 -21.62 18.78
C GLN A 269 6.63 -22.56 17.60
N GLY A 270 5.38 -22.61 17.11
CA GLY A 270 4.99 -23.44 15.98
C GLY A 270 5.40 -22.90 14.60
N LEU A 271 5.93 -21.68 14.51
CA LEU A 271 6.37 -21.09 13.26
C LEU A 271 7.56 -21.87 12.68
N ASP A 272 7.52 -22.16 11.38
CA ASP A 272 8.61 -22.82 10.64
C ASP A 272 9.90 -21.98 10.69
N GLU A 273 11.06 -22.64 10.76
CA GLU A 273 12.37 -21.97 10.82
C GLU A 273 12.69 -21.15 9.56
N HIS A 274 12.09 -21.52 8.43
CA HIS A 274 12.19 -20.86 7.13
C HIS A 274 10.84 -20.28 6.70
N ALA A 275 9.98 -19.96 7.68
CA ALA A 275 8.72 -19.29 7.40
C ALA A 275 8.96 -18.01 6.59
N PRO A 276 8.08 -17.70 5.62
CA PRO A 276 8.13 -16.41 4.96
C PRO A 276 7.94 -15.29 6.00
N ALA A 277 8.41 -14.08 5.67
CA ALA A 277 8.27 -12.93 6.56
C ALA A 277 6.81 -12.74 7.03
N GLN A 278 6.62 -12.60 8.34
CA GLN A 278 5.33 -12.44 9.00
C GLN A 278 5.17 -10.99 9.42
N MET A 279 4.05 -10.35 9.05
CA MET A 279 3.71 -9.05 9.62
C MET A 279 3.01 -9.27 10.96
N LEU A 280 3.51 -8.63 12.00
CA LEU A 280 2.97 -8.67 13.34
C LEU A 280 2.53 -7.27 13.75
N VAL A 281 1.48 -7.21 14.57
CA VAL A 281 1.01 -5.96 15.18
C VAL A 281 0.99 -6.08 16.69
N ARG A 282 1.43 -5.02 17.37
CA ARG A 282 1.21 -4.83 18.80
C ARG A 282 -0.05 -4.02 18.99
N LEU A 283 -0.90 -4.50 19.86
CA LEU A 283 -2.20 -3.92 20.14
C LEU A 283 -2.24 -3.36 21.57
N GLU A 284 -2.88 -2.22 21.74
CA GLU A 284 -3.25 -1.67 23.03
C GLU A 284 -4.76 -1.46 23.09
N GLN A 285 -5.34 -1.61 24.28
CA GLN A 285 -6.77 -1.44 24.48
C GLN A 285 -7.10 0.05 24.66
N GLU A 286 -8.05 0.55 23.87
CA GLU A 286 -8.63 1.89 24.06
C GLU A 286 -9.80 1.86 25.06
N ALA A 287 -10.25 3.05 25.49
CA ALA A 287 -11.28 3.20 26.52
C ALA A 287 -12.62 2.54 26.14
N GLU A 288 -12.91 2.45 24.84
CA GLU A 288 -14.09 1.84 24.25
C GLU A 288 -14.00 0.30 24.15
N GLY A 289 -12.91 -0.30 24.64
CA GLY A 289 -12.72 -1.75 24.76
C GLY A 289 -12.11 -2.44 23.54
N ALA A 290 -12.05 -1.75 22.40
CA ALA A 290 -11.40 -2.24 21.18
C ALA A 290 -9.87 -2.16 21.30
N TRP A 291 -9.19 -3.04 20.56
CA TRP A 291 -7.73 -3.12 20.52
C TRP A 291 -7.20 -2.49 19.24
N HIS A 292 -6.29 -1.54 19.37
CA HIS A 292 -5.78 -0.74 18.25
C HIS A 292 -4.29 -0.95 18.06
N GLU A 293 -3.86 -1.00 16.80
CA GLU A 293 -2.45 -1.11 16.44
C GLU A 293 -1.68 0.13 16.89
N VAL A 294 -0.71 -0.09 17.77
CA VAL A 294 0.26 0.93 18.20
C VAL A 294 1.63 0.72 17.56
N GLU A 295 1.87 -0.49 17.05
CA GLU A 295 3.12 -0.84 16.39
C GLU A 295 2.92 -1.97 15.39
N ARG A 296 3.66 -1.92 14.29
CA ARG A 296 3.80 -3.06 13.37
C ARG A 296 5.25 -3.40 13.10
N VAL A 297 5.51 -4.69 12.98
CA VAL A 297 6.83 -5.20 12.67
C VAL A 297 6.78 -6.35 11.66
N PHE A 298 7.87 -6.53 10.91
CA PHE A 298 8.11 -7.77 10.19
C PHE A 298 9.01 -8.68 11.01
N LEU A 299 8.51 -9.87 11.33
CA LEU A 299 9.32 -10.98 11.83
C LEU A 299 9.80 -11.82 10.64
N VAL A 300 11.12 -11.96 10.48
CA VAL A 300 11.71 -12.78 9.41
C VAL A 300 12.45 -13.98 10.00
N ALA A 301 12.61 -15.03 9.19
CA ALA A 301 13.49 -16.16 9.52
C ALA A 301 14.92 -15.69 9.77
N ASP A 302 15.67 -16.40 10.59
CA ASP A 302 17.06 -16.04 10.92
C ASP A 302 17.97 -16.10 9.69
N SER A 303 17.64 -16.97 8.74
CA SER A 303 18.32 -17.10 7.44
C SER A 303 17.97 -16.00 6.43
N TRP A 304 16.98 -15.14 6.71
CA TRP A 304 16.61 -14.05 5.79
C TRP A 304 17.80 -13.07 5.59
N PRO A 305 18.12 -12.65 4.34
CA PRO A 305 17.38 -12.90 3.09
C PRO A 305 17.79 -14.17 2.31
N LEU A 306 18.73 -14.97 2.82
CA LEU A 306 19.26 -16.21 2.23
C LEU A 306 18.37 -17.42 2.53
N LEU A 307 17.11 -17.36 2.12
CA LEU A 307 16.17 -18.47 2.30
C LEU A 307 16.54 -19.66 1.39
N PRO A 308 16.39 -20.91 1.85
CA PRO A 308 16.57 -22.08 0.99
C PRO A 308 15.59 -22.06 -0.18
N THR A 309 16.03 -22.52 -1.34
CA THR A 309 15.15 -22.73 -2.50
C THR A 309 14.22 -23.91 -2.19
N ARG A 310 12.90 -23.67 -2.24
CA ARG A 310 11.89 -24.72 -2.12
C ARG A 310 11.78 -25.52 -3.41
#